data_AF-A0A7C4FLW3-F1
#
_entry.id   AF-A0A7C4FLW3-F1
#
_cell.length_a   1.000
_cell.length_b   1.000
_cell.length_c   1.000
_cell.angle_alpha   90.00
_cell.angle_beta   90.00
_cell.angle_gamma   90.00
#
_symmetry.space_group_name_H-M   'P 1'
#
loop_
_entity.id
_entity.type
_entity.pdbx_description
1 polymer ?
#
loop_
_entity_poly.entity_id
_entity_poly.type
_entity_poly.pdbx_seq_one_letter_code
_entity_poly.pdbx_strand_id
1 'polypeptide(L)'
;MENGTFSSDLLAAFRALARQAHRRFGVTIHLLHIVGKRHAYVEGDTQGLPALPPHILPLSARWAVAVYGWETLSQEERADLARLAETLPVERA
;
A
#
# COMPACT_ATOMS: atom_id res chain seq x y z
N MET A 1 7.36 25.90 -0.02
CA MET A 1 8.17 24.74 0.42
C MET A 1 7.34 24.00 1.45
N GLU A 2 6.45 23.09 1.03
CA GLU A 2 5.52 22.41 1.97
C GLU A 2 5.40 20.89 1.71
N ASN A 3 6.24 20.31 0.85
CA ASN A 3 6.08 18.92 0.39
C ASN A 3 7.02 17.90 1.05
N GLY A 4 7.90 18.32 1.97
CA GLY A 4 8.90 17.43 2.58
C GLY A 4 8.32 16.55 3.70
N THR A 5 7.54 17.14 4.61
CA THR A 5 7.10 16.48 5.84
C THR A 5 6.00 15.45 5.59
N PHE A 6 4.97 15.82 4.80
CA PHE A 6 3.86 14.93 4.47
C PHE A 6 4.32 13.64 3.79
N SER A 7 5.28 13.75 2.87
CA SER A 7 5.81 12.57 2.18
C SER A 7 6.65 11.69 3.12
N SER A 8 7.37 12.28 4.07
CA SER A 8 8.16 11.53 5.06
C SER A 8 7.27 10.74 6.03
N ASP A 9 6.20 11.36 6.55
CA ASP A 9 5.30 10.72 7.51
C ASP A 9 4.49 9.59 6.87
N LEU A 10 4.01 9.80 5.63
CA LEU A 10 3.34 8.76 4.86
C LEU A 10 4.26 7.56 4.58
N LEU A 11 5.50 7.80 4.18
CA LEU A 11 6.47 6.72 3.93
C LEU A 11 6.81 5.96 5.22
N ALA A 12 6.97 6.65 6.34
CA ALA A 12 7.23 6.01 7.63
C ALA A 12 6.06 5.12 8.06
N ALA A 13 4.82 5.64 7.97
CA ALA A 13 3.61 4.89 8.27
C ALA A 13 3.44 3.68 7.32
N PHE A 14 3.68 3.88 6.02
CA PHE A 14 3.63 2.83 5.03
C PHE A 14 4.65 1.72 5.31
N ARG A 15 5.90 2.06 5.63
CA ARG A 15 6.93 1.06 5.97
C ARG A 15 6.55 0.25 7.21
N ALA A 16 5.89 0.85 8.20
CA ALA A 16 5.36 0.13 9.35
C ALA A 16 4.25 -0.84 8.93
N LEU A 17 3.30 -0.38 8.12
CA LEU A 17 2.24 -1.21 7.56
C LEU A 17 2.80 -2.37 6.72
N ALA A 18 3.79 -2.12 5.87
CA ALA A 18 4.39 -3.14 5.02
C ALA A 18 5.03 -4.27 5.82
N ARG A 19 5.76 -3.92 6.89
CA ARG A 19 6.30 -4.91 7.83
C ARG A 19 5.19 -5.68 8.54
N GLN A 20 4.12 -5.01 8.93
CA GLN A 20 2.97 -5.65 9.59
C GLN A 20 2.24 -6.60 8.62
N ALA A 21 2.03 -6.18 7.38
CA ALA A 21 1.36 -6.96 6.36
C ALA A 21 2.14 -8.24 6.03
N HIS A 22 3.46 -8.12 5.88
CA HIS A 22 4.34 -9.26 5.67
C HIS A 22 4.32 -10.23 6.86
N ARG A 23 4.49 -9.72 8.09
CA ARG A 23 4.54 -10.58 9.29
C ARG A 23 3.21 -11.25 9.63
N ARG A 24 2.10 -10.54 9.43
CA ARG A 24 0.78 -11.00 9.86
C ARG A 24 0.05 -11.82 8.81
N PHE A 25 0.17 -11.42 7.54
CA PHE A 25 -0.61 -12.01 6.45
C PHE A 25 0.26 -12.68 5.38
N GLY A 26 1.59 -12.58 5.47
CA GLY A 26 2.50 -13.16 4.49
C GLY A 26 2.49 -12.46 3.13
N VAL A 27 1.95 -11.25 3.03
CA VAL A 27 1.82 -10.50 1.77
C VAL A 27 2.84 -9.37 1.67
N THR A 28 3.18 -9.02 0.43
CA THR A 28 4.02 -7.87 0.12
C THR A 28 3.15 -6.74 -0.39
N ILE A 29 3.36 -5.52 0.12
CA ILE A 29 2.61 -4.34 -0.32
C ILE A 29 3.54 -3.25 -0.82
N HIS A 30 3.11 -2.51 -1.85
CA HIS A 30 3.81 -1.35 -2.40
C HIS A 30 2.91 -0.11 -2.37
N LEU A 31 3.50 1.05 -2.09
CA LEU A 31 2.80 2.34 -2.15
C LEU A 31 2.83 2.87 -3.58
N LEU A 32 1.67 3.25 -4.09
CA LEU A 32 1.49 3.82 -5.41
C LEU A 32 1.04 5.28 -5.31
N HIS A 33 1.67 6.14 -6.10
CA HIS A 33 1.17 7.49 -6.38
C HIS A 33 0.42 7.48 -7.71
N ILE A 34 -0.84 7.91 -7.70
CA ILE A 34 -1.72 7.99 -8.86
C ILE A 34 -1.50 9.35 -9.51
N VAL A 35 -0.98 9.34 -10.74
CA VAL A 35 -0.76 10.54 -11.54
C VAL A 35 -1.63 10.45 -12.80
N GLY A 36 -2.79 11.09 -12.75
CA GLY A 36 -3.81 11.00 -13.80
C GLY A 36 -4.33 9.56 -13.94
N LYS A 37 -4.06 8.92 -15.10
CA LYS A 37 -4.45 7.51 -15.36
C LYS A 37 -3.32 6.50 -15.09
N ARG A 38 -2.18 6.93 -14.56
CA ARG A 38 -0.98 6.10 -14.37
C ARG A 38 -0.70 5.88 -12.88
N HIS A 39 -0.18 4.70 -12.56
CA HIS A 39 0.37 4.38 -11.24
C HIS A 39 1.89 4.48 -11.28
N ALA A 40 2.47 5.23 -10.35
CA ALA A 40 3.91 5.26 -10.10
C ALA A 40 4.19 4.54 -8.78
N TYR A 41 5.02 3.50 -8.81
CA TYR A 41 5.48 2.81 -7.61
C TYR A 41 6.46 3.73 -6.86
N VAL A 42 6.17 4.00 -5.59
CA VAL A 42 6.93 4.95 -4.77
C VAL A 42 7.83 4.23 -3.76
N GLU A 43 7.33 3.16 -3.14
CA GLU A 43 8.04 2.43 -2.09
C GLU A 43 7.56 0.98 -2.03
N GLY A 44 8.48 0.04 -1.86
CA GLY A 44 8.18 -1.40 -1.82
C GLY A 44 9.36 -2.25 -2.27
N ASP A 45 9.38 -3.52 -1.84
CA ASP A 45 10.40 -4.49 -2.27
C ASP A 45 10.01 -5.12 -3.62
N THR A 46 10.83 -4.87 -4.65
CA THR A 46 10.60 -5.36 -6.01
C THR A 46 11.21 -6.74 -6.27
N GLN A 47 11.96 -7.31 -5.32
CA GLN A 47 12.56 -8.62 -5.49
C GLN A 47 11.58 -9.74 -5.15
N GLY A 48 11.54 -10.78 -5.99
CA GLY A 48 10.72 -11.97 -5.74
C GLY A 48 9.21 -11.73 -5.79
N LEU A 49 8.76 -10.69 -6.50
CA LEU A 49 7.33 -10.43 -6.67
C LEU A 49 6.61 -11.63 -7.30
N PRO A 50 5.42 -12.01 -6.80
CA PRO A 50 4.61 -13.06 -7.41
C PRO A 50 4.35 -12.80 -8.89
N ALA A 51 4.23 -13.88 -9.68
CA ALA A 51 3.87 -13.80 -11.09
C ALA A 51 2.43 -13.27 -11.30
N LEU A 52 1.57 -13.40 -10.28
CA LEU A 52 0.21 -12.88 -10.33
C LEU A 52 0.20 -11.36 -10.16
N PRO A 53 -0.68 -10.66 -10.89
CA PRO A 53 -0.80 -9.22 -10.77
C PRO A 53 -1.26 -8.83 -9.36
N PRO A 54 -0.78 -7.71 -8.81
CA PRO A 54 -1.22 -7.27 -7.49
C PRO A 54 -2.67 -6.81 -7.51
N HIS A 55 -3.34 -6.94 -6.37
CA HIS A 55 -4.61 -6.26 -6.13
C HIS A 55 -4.36 -4.80 -5.75
N ILE A 56 -5.13 -3.87 -6.31
CA ILE A 56 -4.99 -2.44 -6.02
C ILE A 56 -6.03 -2.02 -5.00
N LEU A 57 -5.57 -1.61 -3.82
CA LEU A 57 -6.37 -0.99 -2.78
C LEU A 57 -6.26 0.55 -2.88
N PRO A 58 -7.30 1.25 -3.37
CA PRO A 58 -7.27 2.71 -3.41
C PRO A 58 -7.35 3.28 -1.99
N LEU A 59 -6.48 4.26 -1.67
CA LEU A 59 -6.52 4.98 -0.40
C LEU A 59 -7.12 6.39 -0.54
N SER A 60 -6.85 7.04 -1.67
CA SER A 60 -7.36 8.37 -2.04
C SER A 60 -7.31 8.55 -3.55
N ALA A 61 -7.68 9.74 -4.04
CA ALA A 61 -7.54 10.09 -5.47
C ALA A 61 -6.08 10.07 -5.96
N ARG A 62 -5.10 10.17 -5.05
CA ARG A 62 -3.67 10.27 -5.39
C ARG A 62 -2.83 9.10 -4.89
N TRP A 63 -3.38 8.24 -4.04
CA TRP A 63 -2.61 7.16 -3.40
C TRP A 63 -3.36 5.84 -3.42
N ALA A 64 -2.62 4.77 -3.68
CA ALA A 64 -3.11 3.40 -3.59
C ALA A 64 -2.03 2.48 -3.02
N VAL A 65 -2.41 1.28 -2.61
CA VAL A 65 -1.50 0.21 -2.21
C VAL A 65 -1.69 -0.96 -3.16
N ALA A 66 -0.60 -1.39 -3.80
CA ALA A 66 -0.57 -2.66 -4.50
C ALA A 66 -0.31 -3.77 -3.49
N VAL A 67 -1.14 -4.81 -3.49
CA VAL A 67 -1.01 -5.98 -2.61
C VAL A 67 -0.72 -7.22 -3.44
N TYR A 68 0.45 -7.79 -3.25
CA TYR A 68 0.87 -9.04 -3.85
C TYR A 68 0.53 -10.21 -2.92
N GLY A 69 -0.07 -11.28 -3.46
CA GLY A 69 -0.60 -12.39 -2.66
C GLY A 69 -2.03 -12.15 -2.13
N TRP A 70 -2.79 -11.25 -2.74
CA TRP A 70 -4.17 -10.94 -2.30
C TRP A 70 -5.10 -12.17 -2.34
N GLU A 71 -4.90 -13.01 -3.35
CA GLU A 71 -5.63 -14.26 -3.55
C GLU A 71 -5.41 -15.27 -2.43
N THR A 72 -4.29 -15.22 -1.72
CA THR A 72 -4.00 -16.14 -0.60
C THR A 72 -4.69 -15.73 0.70
N LEU A 73 -5.21 -14.50 0.77
CA LEU A 73 -5.90 -13.99 1.95
C LEU A 73 -7.35 -14.47 2.01
N SER A 74 -7.81 -14.81 3.21
CA SER A 74 -9.24 -15.00 3.52
C SER A 74 -10.01 -13.66 3.46
N GLN A 75 -11.35 -13.74 3.42
CA GLN A 75 -12.18 -12.54 3.40
C GLN A 75 -11.98 -11.64 4.63
N GLU A 76 -11.77 -12.24 5.81
CA GLU A 76 -11.52 -11.51 7.05
C GLU A 76 -10.16 -10.80 7.02
N GLU A 77 -9.10 -11.47 6.56
CA GLU A 77 -7.76 -10.87 6.42
C GLU A 77 -7.74 -9.74 5.40
N ARG A 78 -8.49 -9.88 4.29
CA ARG A 78 -8.65 -8.80 3.29
C ARG A 78 -9.31 -7.57 3.91
N ALA A 79 -10.38 -7.77 4.68
CA ALA A 79 -11.06 -6.67 5.37
C ALA A 79 -10.14 -6.02 6.41
N ASP A 80 -9.35 -6.82 7.14
CA ASP A 80 -8.43 -6.29 8.14
C ASP A 80 -7.26 -5.51 7.52
N LEU A 81 -6.67 -6.02 6.44
CA LEU A 81 -5.64 -5.31 5.69
C LEU A 81 -6.15 -3.99 5.11
N ALA A 82 -7.38 -3.97 4.57
CA ALA A 82 -8.00 -2.75 4.08
C ALA A 82 -8.17 -1.71 5.21
N ARG A 83 -8.69 -2.11 6.38
CA ARG A 83 -8.80 -1.23 7.55
C ARG A 83 -7.46 -0.71 8.05
N LEU A 84 -6.42 -1.55 8.03
CA LEU A 84 -5.06 -1.11 8.39
C LEU A 84 -4.52 -0.09 7.38
N ALA A 85 -4.73 -0.33 6.08
CA ALA A 85 -4.29 0.58 5.03
C ALA A 85 -5.00 1.95 5.11
N GLU A 86 -6.24 1.99 5.56
CA GLU A 86 -6.98 3.23 5.83
C GLU A 86 -6.33 4.11 6.91
N THR A 87 -5.50 3.56 7.80
CA THR A 87 -4.80 4.36 8.83
C THR A 87 -3.64 5.20 8.27
N LEU A 88 -3.27 5.00 7.01
CA LEU A 88 -2.21 5.80 6.38
C LEU A 88 -2.62 7.27 6.28
N PRO A 89 -1.71 8.22 6.58
CA PRO A 89 -2.01 9.65 6.59
C PRO A 89 -2.02 10.20 5.15
N VAL A 90 -3.02 9.81 4.36
CA VAL A 90 -3.26 10.33 3.01
C VAL A 90 -4.38 11.38 3.04
N GLU A 91 -4.27 12.41 2.21
CA GLU A 91 -5.36 13.38 2.01
C GLU A 91 -6.54 12.67 1.32
N ARG A 92 -7.68 12.60 2.01
CA ARG A 92 -8.93 12.08 1.47
C ARG A 92 -9.73 13.26 0.92
N ALA A 93 -9.93 13.28 -0.40
CA ALA A 93 -10.74 14.29 -1.09
C ALA A 93 -12.24 14.09 -0.84
#